data_AF-A0A1X1ZY08-F1
#
_entry.id   AF-A0A1X1ZY08-F1
#
_cell.length_a   1.000
_cell.length_b   1.000
_cell.length_c   1.000
_cell.angle_alpha   90.00
_cell.angle_beta   90.00
_cell.angle_gamma   90.00
#
_symmetry.space_group_name_H-M   'P 1'
#
loop_
_entity.id
_entity.type
_entity.pdbx_description
1 polymer ?
#
loop_
_entity_poly.entity_id
_entity_poly.type
_entity_poly.pdbx_seq_one_letter_code
_entity_poly.pdbx_strand_id
1 'polypeptide(L)'
;MLVADLQHFLDVGPETPGPARALAEHLGGIVSAASAGDAHTRWETALPCRRRPANRRCPGRITVVRGDAEQPIGWQCSHCGDDGTISNWAASIYDLRRQQLTAAQPRRDIPIDADTAATLRTLPFLDNNCQRAVFAICAHGGELHLTMTAAELDDLIDALAAESNHEPHRRRQRQLDTAYDTLTAATDTPRW
;
A
#
# COMPACT_ATOMS: atom_id res chain seq x y z
N MET A 1 -18.01 6.59 -10.95
CA MET A 1 -18.36 6.05 -9.63
C MET A 1 -18.62 4.55 -9.69
N LEU A 2 -17.70 3.77 -9.13
CA LEU A 2 -17.81 2.33 -8.89
C LEU A 2 -18.34 2.09 -7.47
N VAL A 3 -19.29 1.18 -7.30
CA VAL A 3 -19.79 0.76 -5.98
C VAL A 3 -19.48 -0.71 -5.84
N ALA A 4 -18.68 -1.06 -4.82
CA ALA A 4 -18.25 -2.44 -4.56
C ALA A 4 -18.57 -2.87 -3.14
N ASP A 5 -18.92 -4.14 -3.02
CA ASP A 5 -18.91 -4.90 -1.78
C ASP A 5 -17.63 -5.74 -1.75
N LEU A 6 -16.79 -5.56 -0.73
CA LEU A 6 -15.50 -6.26 -0.67
C LEU A 6 -15.66 -7.79 -0.57
N GLN A 7 -16.74 -8.28 0.03
CA GLN A 7 -16.94 -9.73 0.23
C GLN A 7 -16.96 -10.51 -1.09
N HIS A 8 -17.42 -9.89 -2.18
CA HIS A 8 -17.41 -10.50 -3.51
C HIS A 8 -16.01 -10.68 -4.11
N PHE A 9 -14.97 -10.10 -3.49
CA PHE A 9 -13.60 -10.11 -4.00
C PHE A 9 -12.62 -10.88 -3.10
N LEU A 10 -13.08 -11.46 -1.98
CA LEU A 10 -12.21 -12.18 -1.05
C LEU A 10 -11.78 -13.56 -1.57
N ASP A 11 -12.65 -14.26 -2.29
CA ASP A 11 -12.43 -15.65 -2.74
C ASP A 11 -12.00 -15.75 -4.20
N VAL A 12 -11.26 -14.75 -4.70
CA VAL A 12 -10.84 -14.70 -6.10
C VAL A 12 -9.67 -15.67 -6.34
N GLY A 13 -10.01 -16.86 -6.84
CA GLY A 13 -9.04 -17.91 -7.18
C GLY A 13 -8.37 -17.76 -8.55
N PRO A 14 -7.41 -18.65 -8.89
CA PRO A 14 -6.65 -18.61 -10.15
C PRO A 14 -7.50 -18.77 -11.41
N GLU A 15 -8.68 -19.41 -11.30
CA GLU A 15 -9.65 -19.57 -12.38
C GLU A 15 -10.37 -18.27 -12.76
N THR A 16 -10.25 -17.22 -11.93
CA THR A 16 -10.90 -15.95 -12.20
C THR A 16 -10.19 -15.20 -13.33
N PRO A 17 -10.92 -14.65 -14.31
CA PRO A 17 -10.31 -13.89 -15.40
C PRO A 17 -9.38 -12.78 -14.90
N GLY A 18 -8.21 -12.65 -15.56
CA GLY A 18 -7.18 -11.69 -15.19
C GLY A 18 -7.67 -10.26 -14.89
N PRO A 19 -8.59 -9.68 -15.69
CA PRO A 19 -9.15 -8.36 -15.40
C PRO A 19 -9.94 -8.29 -14.09
N ALA A 20 -10.67 -9.35 -13.73
CA ALA A 20 -11.43 -9.41 -12.49
C ALA A 20 -10.50 -9.59 -11.28
N ARG A 21 -9.45 -10.42 -11.42
CA ARG A 21 -8.36 -10.50 -10.43
C ARG A 21 -7.67 -9.16 -10.20
N ALA A 22 -7.29 -8.47 -11.26
CA ALA A 22 -6.63 -7.17 -11.14
C ALA A 22 -7.53 -6.12 -10.47
N LEU A 23 -8.85 -6.22 -10.67
CA LEU A 23 -9.81 -5.39 -9.96
C LEU A 23 -9.87 -5.75 -8.47
N ALA A 24 -9.93 -7.04 -8.13
CA ALA A 24 -9.91 -7.52 -6.74
C ALA A 24 -8.65 -7.06 -6.00
N GLU A 25 -7.48 -7.26 -6.60
CA GLU A 25 -6.19 -6.81 -6.08
C GLU A 25 -6.17 -5.28 -5.85
N HIS A 26 -6.75 -4.51 -6.79
CA HIS A 26 -6.84 -3.07 -6.66
C HIS A 26 -7.78 -2.63 -5.52
N LEU A 27 -8.96 -3.23 -5.41
CA LEU A 27 -9.93 -2.93 -4.34
C LEU A 27 -9.37 -3.32 -2.97
N GLY A 28 -8.74 -4.49 -2.86
CA GLY A 28 -8.04 -4.92 -1.65
C GLY A 28 -6.92 -3.95 -1.26
N GLY A 29 -6.13 -3.49 -2.23
CA GLY A 29 -5.11 -2.45 -2.00
C GLY A 29 -5.70 -1.14 -1.47
N ILE A 30 -6.81 -0.66 -2.04
CA ILE A 30 -7.51 0.55 -1.56
C ILE A 30 -7.98 0.37 -0.13
N VAL A 31 -8.53 -0.79 0.22
CA VAL A 31 -8.98 -1.09 1.58
C VAL A 31 -7.80 -1.12 2.55
N SER A 32 -6.72 -1.81 2.20
CA SER A 32 -5.48 -1.85 3.00
C SER A 32 -4.93 -0.45 3.25
N ALA A 33 -4.87 0.40 2.22
CA ALA A 33 -4.40 1.77 2.39
C ALA A 33 -5.35 2.57 3.29
N ALA A 34 -6.64 2.64 2.94
CA ALA A 34 -7.61 3.43 3.69
C ALA A 34 -7.75 3.02 5.17
N SER A 35 -7.62 1.73 5.48
CA SER A 35 -7.67 1.20 6.86
C SER A 35 -6.37 1.40 7.64
N ALA A 36 -5.22 1.45 6.96
CA ALA A 36 -3.94 1.78 7.58
C ALA A 36 -3.85 3.26 8.02
N GLY A 37 -4.58 4.16 7.35
CA GLY A 37 -4.69 5.57 7.69
C GLY A 37 -5.70 5.89 8.80
N ASP A 38 -5.63 7.13 9.28
CA ASP A 38 -6.53 7.63 10.32
C ASP A 38 -7.97 7.80 9.80
N ALA A 39 -8.94 7.54 10.68
CA ALA A 39 -10.35 7.72 10.35
C ALA A 39 -10.65 9.19 10.05
N HIS A 40 -11.59 9.44 9.13
CA HIS A 40 -12.11 10.76 8.75
C HIS A 40 -11.08 11.72 8.14
N THR A 41 -9.84 11.25 7.92
CA THR A 41 -8.78 12.01 7.26
C THR A 41 -8.67 11.57 5.80
N ARG A 42 -8.79 12.54 4.89
CA ARG A 42 -8.51 12.31 3.46
C ARG A 42 -7.02 12.44 3.20
N TRP A 43 -6.45 11.49 2.48
CA TRP A 43 -5.03 11.52 2.10
C TRP A 43 -4.77 10.79 0.78
N GLU A 44 -3.68 11.14 0.11
CA GLU A 44 -3.26 10.54 -1.15
C GLU A 44 -2.31 9.37 -0.89
N THR A 45 -2.68 8.18 -1.37
CA THR A 45 -1.91 6.95 -1.20
C THR A 45 -0.86 6.81 -2.29
N ALA A 46 0.11 5.92 -2.10
CA ALA A 46 1.03 5.52 -3.16
C ALA A 46 0.45 4.53 -4.18
N LEU A 47 -0.85 4.19 -4.12
CA LEU A 47 -1.50 3.29 -5.09
C LEU A 47 -1.73 4.01 -6.43
N PRO A 48 -1.30 3.44 -7.56
CA PRO A 48 -1.52 4.04 -8.86
C PRO A 48 -2.97 3.88 -9.32
N CYS A 49 -3.45 4.81 -10.14
CA CYS A 49 -4.72 4.65 -10.83
C CYS A 49 -4.65 3.54 -11.88
N ARG A 50 -5.66 2.67 -11.91
CA ARG A 50 -5.76 1.58 -12.90
C ARG A 50 -6.22 2.05 -14.29
N ARG A 51 -6.78 3.26 -14.41
CA ARG A 51 -7.33 3.77 -15.68
C ARG A 51 -6.23 4.04 -16.70
N ARG A 52 -6.59 3.88 -17.97
CA ARG A 52 -5.72 4.21 -19.11
C ARG A 52 -6.41 5.16 -20.10
N PRO A 53 -6.71 6.42 -19.72
CA PRO A 53 -7.33 7.37 -20.63
C PRO A 53 -6.43 7.57 -21.86
N ALA A 54 -7.03 7.57 -23.05
CA ALA A 54 -6.32 7.68 -24.32
C ALA A 54 -5.16 6.65 -24.48
N ASN A 55 -5.36 5.42 -23.98
CA ASN A 55 -4.38 4.32 -24.01
C ASN A 55 -3.06 4.59 -23.26
N ARG A 56 -3.00 5.63 -22.42
CA ARG A 56 -1.84 5.94 -21.56
C ARG A 56 -2.19 5.70 -20.10
N ARG A 57 -1.24 5.22 -19.30
CA ARG A 57 -1.46 5.07 -17.86
C ARG A 57 -1.80 6.43 -17.26
N CYS A 58 -2.85 6.47 -16.46
CA CYS A 58 -3.17 7.66 -15.67
C CYS A 58 -2.00 7.93 -14.70
N PRO A 59 -1.45 9.17 -14.64
CA PRO A 59 -0.37 9.49 -13.72
C PRO A 59 -0.86 9.69 -12.28
N GLY A 60 -2.19 9.77 -12.08
CA GLY A 60 -2.79 10.00 -10.77
C GLY A 60 -2.68 8.81 -9.83
N ARG A 61 -2.81 9.13 -8.54
CA ARG A 61 -2.85 8.17 -7.45
C ARG A 61 -4.26 8.10 -6.86
N ILE A 62 -4.48 7.12 -5.99
CA ILE A 62 -5.75 6.99 -5.30
C ILE A 62 -5.71 7.79 -4.00
N THR A 63 -6.61 8.77 -3.88
CA THR A 63 -6.98 9.44 -2.64
C THR A 63 -8.06 8.62 -1.95
N VAL A 64 -7.89 8.37 -0.65
CA VAL A 64 -8.84 7.59 0.15
C VAL A 64 -9.35 8.41 1.32
N VAL A 65 -10.56 8.09 1.77
CA VAL A 65 -11.12 8.53 3.03
C VAL A 65 -11.92 7.38 3.62
N ARG A 66 -11.67 7.08 4.90
CA ARG A 66 -12.37 6.04 5.64
C ARG A 66 -13.17 6.69 6.76
N GLY A 67 -14.46 6.39 6.85
CA GLY A 67 -15.27 6.74 8.02
C GLY A 67 -15.07 5.76 9.18
N ASP A 68 -16.12 5.54 9.97
CA ASP A 68 -16.14 4.45 10.94
C ASP A 68 -16.22 3.08 10.26
N ALA A 69 -16.03 1.99 11.02
CA ALA A 69 -15.96 0.62 10.50
C ALA A 69 -17.16 0.23 9.62
N GLU A 70 -18.35 0.73 9.97
CA GLU A 70 -19.59 0.39 9.28
C GLU A 70 -19.88 1.28 8.08
N GLN A 71 -19.06 2.30 7.87
CA GLN A 71 -19.18 3.21 6.73
C GLN A 71 -18.34 2.71 5.55
N PRO A 72 -18.83 2.85 4.30
CA PRO A 72 -18.02 2.56 3.13
C PRO A 72 -16.75 3.41 3.07
N ILE A 73 -15.66 2.83 2.58
CA ILE A 73 -14.47 3.59 2.19
C ILE A 73 -14.77 4.34 0.91
N GLY A 74 -14.53 5.66 0.89
CA GLY A 74 -14.57 6.47 -0.32
C GLY A 74 -13.18 6.57 -0.94
N TRP A 75 -13.10 6.49 -2.27
CA TRP A 75 -11.85 6.67 -3.00
C TRP A 75 -12.05 7.45 -4.30
N GLN A 76 -11.01 8.16 -4.73
CA GLN A 76 -10.98 8.92 -5.97
C GLN A 76 -9.56 9.03 -6.51
N CYS A 77 -9.39 8.97 -7.83
CA CYS A 77 -8.13 9.27 -8.47
C CYS A 77 -7.88 10.78 -8.53
N SER A 78 -6.72 11.22 -8.09
CA SER A 78 -6.31 12.63 -8.07
C SER A 78 -6.15 13.29 -9.45
N HIS A 79 -6.14 12.50 -10.54
CA HIS A 79 -5.91 13.02 -11.89
C HIS A 79 -7.11 12.83 -12.83
N CYS A 80 -7.61 11.59 -13.00
CA CYS A 80 -8.67 11.31 -13.96
C CYS A 80 -10.09 11.37 -13.38
N GLY A 81 -10.22 11.55 -12.06
CA GLY A 81 -11.51 11.62 -11.37
C GLY A 81 -12.25 10.28 -11.23
N ASP A 82 -11.65 9.16 -11.65
CA ASP A 82 -12.22 7.83 -11.41
C ASP A 82 -12.39 7.60 -9.91
N ASP A 83 -13.58 7.19 -9.49
CA ASP A 83 -14.00 7.24 -8.11
C ASP A 83 -14.90 6.06 -7.74
N GLY A 84 -15.06 5.83 -6.45
CA GLY A 84 -15.99 4.82 -5.96
C GLY A 84 -16.07 4.69 -4.44
N THR A 85 -16.89 3.74 -4.02
CA THR A 85 -17.06 3.34 -2.63
C THR A 85 -16.91 1.83 -2.45
N ILE A 86 -16.38 1.41 -1.31
CA ILE A 86 -16.20 0.00 -0.94
C ILE A 86 -16.85 -0.26 0.42
N SER A 87 -17.90 -1.10 0.46
CA SER A 87 -18.59 -1.54 1.68
C SER A 87 -18.09 -2.89 2.17
N ASN A 88 -18.50 -3.28 3.38
CA ASN A 88 -18.23 -4.60 3.99
C ASN A 88 -16.73 -4.97 4.02
N TRP A 89 -15.89 -3.97 4.23
CA TRP A 89 -14.44 -4.10 4.21
C TRP A 89 -13.85 -4.43 5.59
N ALA A 90 -14.54 -4.03 6.66
CA ALA A 90 -14.09 -4.21 8.03
C ALA A 90 -13.95 -5.72 8.37
N ALA A 91 -12.94 -6.05 9.17
CA ALA A 91 -12.58 -7.41 9.56
C ALA A 91 -12.20 -8.36 8.40
N SER A 92 -12.03 -7.84 7.18
CA SER A 92 -11.45 -8.61 6.08
C SER A 92 -9.94 -8.76 6.23
N ILE A 93 -9.32 -9.62 5.40
CA ILE A 93 -7.86 -9.78 5.32
C ILE A 93 -7.13 -8.50 4.88
N TYR A 94 -7.86 -7.52 4.33
CA TYR A 94 -7.33 -6.22 3.91
C TYR A 94 -7.54 -5.13 4.97
N ASP A 95 -8.20 -5.43 6.09
CA ASP A 95 -8.40 -4.47 7.17
C ASP A 95 -7.13 -4.32 8.01
N LEU A 96 -6.40 -3.22 7.78
CA LEU A 96 -5.14 -2.87 8.44
C LEU A 96 -5.32 -1.80 9.54
N ARG A 97 -6.53 -1.64 10.09
CA ARG A 97 -6.71 -0.77 11.26
C ARG A 97 -5.82 -1.21 12.41
N ARG A 98 -5.28 -0.24 13.15
CA ARG A 98 -4.50 -0.52 14.37
C ARG A 98 -5.37 -1.23 15.40
N GLN A 99 -4.97 -2.44 15.78
CA GLN A 99 -5.64 -3.20 16.83
C GLN A 99 -5.06 -2.92 18.23
N GLN A 100 -3.84 -2.37 18.31
CA GLN A 100 -3.15 -2.08 19.57
C GLN A 100 -2.58 -0.67 19.58
N LEU A 101 -2.76 0.02 20.72
CA LEU A 101 -2.09 1.27 21.04
C LEU A 101 -0.67 0.95 21.49
N THR A 102 0.26 0.79 20.55
CA THR A 102 1.69 0.73 20.87
C THR A 102 2.14 2.09 21.36
N ALA A 103 3.04 2.12 22.36
CA ALA A 103 3.67 3.36 22.81
C ALA A 103 4.22 4.16 21.62
N ALA A 104 4.10 5.48 21.67
CA ALA A 104 4.61 6.36 20.62
C ALA A 104 6.14 6.24 20.54
N GLN A 105 6.61 5.41 19.62
CA GLN A 105 8.01 5.32 19.25
C GLN A 105 8.35 6.38 18.20
N PRO A 106 9.58 6.94 18.20
CA PRO A 106 10.03 7.80 17.13
C PRO A 106 9.90 7.09 15.77
N ARG A 107 9.21 7.73 14.83
CA ARG A 107 9.08 7.26 13.47
C ARG A 107 10.01 8.05 12.56
N ARG A 108 10.65 7.34 11.64
CA ARG A 108 11.42 7.91 10.54
C ARG A 108 10.48 8.17 9.39
N ASP A 109 10.76 9.24 8.66
CA ASP A 109 10.12 9.53 7.39
C ASP A 109 11.13 9.28 6.27
N ILE A 110 10.85 8.31 5.41
CA ILE A 110 11.78 7.80 4.41
C ILE A 110 11.22 8.12 3.03
N PRO A 111 11.85 9.02 2.25
CA PRO A 111 11.43 9.27 0.88
C PRO A 111 11.74 8.02 0.03
N ILE A 112 10.74 7.58 -0.72
CA ILE A 112 10.86 6.43 -1.62
C ILE A 112 10.21 6.75 -2.97
N ASP A 113 10.61 6.03 -4.02
CA ASP A 113 9.98 6.17 -5.33
C ASP A 113 8.75 5.25 -5.50
N ALA A 114 8.04 5.44 -6.61
CA ALA A 114 6.83 4.69 -6.90
C ALA A 114 7.09 3.19 -7.15
N ASP A 115 8.28 2.85 -7.67
CA ASP A 115 8.64 1.48 -8.00
C ASP A 115 9.00 0.70 -6.73
N THR A 116 9.74 1.32 -5.82
CA THR A 116 10.02 0.83 -4.46
C THR A 116 8.72 0.59 -3.70
N ALA A 117 7.83 1.59 -3.67
CA ALA A 117 6.52 1.44 -3.03
C ALA A 117 5.68 0.32 -3.64
N ALA A 118 5.78 0.09 -4.96
CA ALA A 118 5.14 -1.03 -5.62
C ALA A 118 5.78 -2.37 -5.22
N THR A 119 7.11 -2.46 -5.21
CA THR A 119 7.87 -3.65 -4.80
C THR A 119 7.52 -4.07 -3.38
N LEU A 120 7.52 -3.13 -2.42
CA LEU A 120 7.20 -3.41 -1.02
C LEU A 120 5.82 -4.06 -0.85
N ARG A 121 4.82 -3.65 -1.65
CA ARG A 121 3.47 -4.26 -1.62
C ARG A 121 3.41 -5.68 -2.16
N THR A 122 4.46 -6.15 -2.83
CA THR A 122 4.54 -7.52 -3.35
C THR A 122 5.22 -8.48 -2.38
N LEU A 123 5.75 -7.99 -1.25
CA LEU A 123 6.42 -8.84 -0.28
C LEU A 123 5.41 -9.78 0.37
N PRO A 124 5.66 -11.11 0.35
CA PRO A 124 4.84 -12.05 1.06
C PRO A 124 5.18 -11.99 2.57
N PHE A 125 4.20 -12.33 3.41
CA PHE A 125 4.40 -12.56 4.85
C PHE A 125 4.98 -11.39 5.65
N LEU A 126 4.64 -10.14 5.32
CA LEU A 126 4.91 -9.02 6.22
C LEU A 126 4.09 -9.17 7.51
N ASP A 127 4.69 -8.82 8.64
CA ASP A 127 3.92 -8.63 9.87
C ASP A 127 2.92 -7.46 9.72
N ASN A 128 1.96 -7.37 10.63
CA ASN A 128 0.89 -6.37 10.53
C ASN A 128 1.41 -4.91 10.56
N ASN A 129 2.49 -4.62 11.29
CA ASN A 129 3.05 -3.26 11.35
C ASN A 129 3.74 -2.90 10.04
N CYS A 130 4.58 -3.79 9.51
CA CYS A 130 5.23 -3.61 8.21
C CYS A 130 4.20 -3.50 7.08
N GLN A 131 3.21 -4.40 7.04
CA GLN A 131 2.14 -4.35 6.05
C GLN A 131 1.36 -3.03 6.14
N ARG A 132 1.00 -2.60 7.35
CA ARG A 132 0.31 -1.32 7.57
C ARG A 132 1.16 -0.13 7.13
N ALA A 133 2.45 -0.11 7.45
CA ALA A 133 3.37 0.96 7.03
C ALA A 133 3.49 1.04 5.50
N VAL A 134 3.64 -0.11 4.82
CA VAL A 134 3.71 -0.20 3.36
C VAL A 134 2.42 0.28 2.68
N PHE A 135 1.25 -0.05 3.22
CA PHE A 135 -0.01 0.46 2.68
C PHE A 135 -0.33 1.89 3.12
N ALA A 136 0.29 2.37 4.20
CA ALA A 136 0.22 3.75 4.66
C ALA A 136 1.16 4.72 3.92
N ILE A 137 1.98 4.23 2.96
CA ILE A 137 2.84 5.11 2.15
C ILE A 137 1.96 6.16 1.48
N CYS A 138 2.22 7.42 1.84
CA CYS A 138 1.45 8.57 1.41
C CYS A 138 2.26 9.47 0.48
N ALA A 139 1.55 10.23 -0.35
CA ALA A 139 2.14 11.27 -1.16
C ALA A 139 2.07 12.61 -0.41
N HIS A 140 3.23 13.27 -0.26
CA HIS A 140 3.37 14.62 0.27
C HIS A 140 4.20 15.45 -0.71
N GLY A 141 3.63 16.54 -1.24
CA GLY A 141 4.35 17.41 -2.19
C GLY A 141 4.79 16.73 -3.50
N GLY A 142 4.21 15.58 -3.85
CA GLY A 142 4.58 14.78 -5.02
C GLY A 142 5.62 13.68 -4.75
N GLU A 143 6.25 13.69 -3.58
CA GLU A 143 7.16 12.64 -3.10
C GLU A 143 6.38 11.59 -2.30
N LEU A 144 6.84 10.33 -2.31
CA LEU A 144 6.24 9.28 -1.50
C LEU A 144 7.05 9.05 -0.24
N HIS A 145 6.33 8.87 0.85
CA HIS A 145 6.90 8.82 2.19
C HIS A 145 6.50 7.53 2.88
N LEU A 146 7.49 6.75 3.32
CA LEU A 146 7.32 5.58 4.18
C LEU A 146 7.62 5.99 5.62
N THR A 147 6.62 5.90 6.49
CA THR A 147 6.76 6.28 7.90
C THR A 147 6.68 5.07 8.82
N MET A 148 7.78 4.75 9.51
CA MET A 148 7.89 3.58 10.37
C MET A 148 8.92 3.77 11.49
N THR A 149 8.87 2.94 12.53
CA THR A 149 9.89 2.95 13.59
C THR A 149 11.19 2.34 13.11
N ALA A 150 12.29 2.53 13.85
CA ALA A 150 13.57 1.91 13.50
C ALA A 150 13.48 0.37 13.51
N ALA A 151 12.77 -0.22 14.47
CA ALA A 151 12.56 -1.66 14.54
C ALA A 151 11.69 -2.17 13.37
N GLU A 152 10.59 -1.48 13.05
CA GLU A 152 9.75 -1.79 11.88
C GLU A 152 10.56 -1.70 10.56
N LEU A 153 11.53 -0.79 10.48
CA LEU A 153 12.43 -0.65 9.33
C LEU A 153 13.41 -1.83 9.22
N ASP A 154 14.03 -2.22 10.33
CA ASP A 154 14.95 -3.37 10.36
C ASP A 154 14.20 -4.66 9.96
N ASP A 155 13.00 -4.88 10.51
CA ASP A 155 12.14 -6.03 10.16
C ASP A 155 11.78 -6.04 8.65
N LEU A 156 11.48 -4.87 8.07
CA LEU A 156 11.17 -4.75 6.65
C LEU A 156 12.40 -5.01 5.76
N ILE A 157 13.58 -4.56 6.19
CA ILE A 157 14.85 -4.80 5.50
C ILE A 157 15.19 -6.30 5.50
N ASP A 158 15.01 -6.98 6.63
CA ASP A 158 15.21 -8.42 6.75
C ASP A 158 14.25 -9.20 5.83
N ALA A 159 12.98 -8.80 5.77
CA ALA A 159 12.00 -9.40 4.87
C ALA A 159 12.38 -9.21 3.39
N LEU A 160 12.88 -8.03 3.00
CA LEU A 160 13.38 -7.75 1.65
C LEU A 160 14.59 -8.62 1.30
N ALA A 161 15.56 -8.71 2.20
CA ALA A 161 16.75 -9.53 1.99
C ALA A 161 16.38 -11.01 1.84
N ALA A 162 15.47 -11.51 2.69
CA ALA A 162 14.98 -12.87 2.59
C ALA A 162 14.31 -13.14 1.24
N GLU A 163 13.41 -12.25 0.78
CA GLU A 163 12.73 -12.42 -0.50
C GLU A 163 13.71 -12.31 -1.69
N SER A 164 14.63 -11.34 -1.68
CA SER A 164 15.60 -11.16 -2.77
C SER A 164 16.55 -12.35 -2.93
N ASN A 165 17.01 -12.92 -1.81
CA ASN A 165 17.92 -14.07 -1.81
C ASN A 165 17.28 -15.34 -2.37
N HIS A 166 15.96 -15.49 -2.24
CA HIS A 166 15.22 -16.67 -2.73
C HIS A 166 14.51 -16.42 -4.07
N GLU A 167 14.61 -15.21 -4.63
CA GLU A 167 13.93 -14.85 -5.88
C GLU A 167 14.57 -15.52 -7.11
N PRO A 168 13.86 -16.42 -7.82
CA PRO A 168 14.40 -17.06 -9.02
C PRO A 168 14.46 -16.11 -10.23
N HIS A 169 13.59 -15.10 -10.30
CA HIS A 169 13.51 -14.18 -11.42
C HIS A 169 14.40 -12.95 -11.24
N ARG A 170 15.49 -12.91 -12.03
CA ARG A 170 16.46 -11.80 -12.03
C ARG A 170 15.88 -10.40 -12.11
N ARG A 171 14.76 -10.22 -12.82
CA ARG A 171 14.10 -8.91 -12.92
C ARG A 171 13.49 -8.49 -11.57
N ARG A 172 12.76 -9.40 -10.91
CA ARG A 172 12.15 -9.13 -9.60
C ARG A 172 13.23 -9.00 -8.53
N GLN A 173 14.29 -9.82 -8.59
CA GLN A 173 15.44 -9.71 -7.70
C GLN A 173 16.03 -8.30 -7.73
N ARG A 174 16.31 -7.74 -8.91
CA ARG A 174 16.82 -6.36 -9.03
C ARG A 174 15.89 -5.30 -8.44
N GLN A 175 14.57 -5.50 -8.54
CA GLN A 175 13.59 -4.59 -7.95
C GLN A 175 13.63 -4.66 -6.43
N LEU A 176 13.77 -5.86 -5.87
CA LEU A 176 13.95 -6.09 -4.43
C LEU A 176 15.28 -5.50 -3.93
N ASP A 177 16.38 -5.71 -4.66
CA ASP A 177 17.70 -5.15 -4.33
C ASP A 177 17.67 -3.62 -4.33
N THR A 178 17.01 -2.99 -5.32
CA THR A 178 16.86 -1.53 -5.36
C THR A 178 16.07 -0.99 -4.17
N ALA A 179 15.01 -1.71 -3.77
CA ALA A 179 14.23 -1.36 -2.58
C ALA A 179 15.07 -1.54 -1.29
N TYR A 180 15.84 -2.63 -1.20
CA TYR A 180 16.75 -2.90 -0.09
C TYR A 180 17.81 -1.80 0.06
N ASP A 181 18.47 -1.41 -1.03
CA ASP A 181 19.48 -0.34 -1.03
C ASP A 181 18.89 0.99 -0.58
N THR A 182 17.67 1.31 -1.04
CA THR A 182 16.94 2.52 -0.66
C THR A 182 16.65 2.56 0.85
N LEU A 183 16.16 1.46 1.42
CA LEU A 183 15.83 1.40 2.84
C LEU A 183 17.09 1.35 3.73
N THR A 184 18.15 0.68 3.29
CA THR A 184 19.43 0.63 4.01
C THR A 184 20.12 2.00 4.02
N ALA A 185 20.07 2.77 2.93
CA ALA A 185 20.58 4.14 2.95
C ALA A 185 19.86 5.03 3.99
N ALA A 186 18.58 4.76 4.24
CA ALA A 186 17.80 5.44 5.27
C ALA A 186 18.17 5.02 6.71
N THR A 187 18.86 3.89 6.92
CA THR A 187 19.41 3.54 8.24
C THR A 187 20.65 4.33 8.59
N ASP A 188 21.45 4.69 7.59
CA ASP A 188 22.75 5.35 7.74
C ASP A 188 22.66 6.88 7.81
N THR A 189 21.49 7.45 7.51
CA THR A 189 21.30 8.91 7.53
C THR A 189 21.29 9.44 8.99
N PRO A 190 22.21 10.35 9.37
CA PRO A 190 22.34 10.81 10.74
C PRO A 190 21.12 11.62 11.21
N ARG A 191 20.77 11.41 12.48
CA ARG A 191 19.67 12.09 13.20
C ARG A 191 20.06 13.56 13.42
N TRP A 192 19.35 14.50 12.82
CA TRP A 192 19.44 15.92 13.16
C TRP A 192 18.15 16.40 13.80
#